data_AF-A0A7X1TST0-F1
#
_entry.id   AF-A0A7X1TST0-F1
#
_cell.length_a   1.000
_cell.length_b   1.000
_cell.length_c   1.000
_cell.angle_alpha   90.00
_cell.angle_beta   90.00
_cell.angle_gamma   90.00
#
_symmetry.space_group_name_H-M   'P 1'
#
loop_
_entity.id
_entity.type
_entity.pdbx_description
1 polymer ?
#
loop_
_entity_poly.entity_id
_entity_poly.type
_entity_poly.pdbx_seq_one_letter_code
_entity_poly.pdbx_strand_id
1 'polypeptide(L)'
;MTDSPPGQQCIFCLNFFQELTDEHIIPDAIGGSLVIRRVCKDCNSYLGSKVDVHLVSNFLVEIVRFQKGLTGRRKNLKHPLSYGKLVSDPNVGIKWEIGEEAPGKLILDTNVKYYTDENGAQRVAISLDATKEVELPEILEKIAARMLKKGLEMDPASVTPIHRSTENPEVSFTHTINLIGIDQAVLKIVYEIASEELGSDYIQSESSKRLRKFIMNPSANLSDLAELKLRGQMDFLSKFRDIFDFVKSDHLIAIIGQPAKAIYVRIFDFYGALVLIDDDADIGSEHIESTKFVEFDVVVPSHSILNMSQVLSKHLPES
;
A
#
# COMPACT_ATOMS: atom_id res chain seq x y z
N MET A 1 41.45 -9.22 25.66
CA MET A 1 41.01 -9.44 24.27
C MET A 1 39.52 -9.68 24.34
N THR A 2 38.73 -8.67 24.01
CA THR A 2 37.27 -8.79 23.96
C THR A 2 36.92 -9.29 22.57
N ASP A 3 36.68 -10.60 22.44
CA ASP A 3 36.13 -11.18 21.23
C ASP A 3 34.73 -10.60 21.03
N SER A 4 34.61 -9.60 20.17
CA SER A 4 33.31 -9.20 19.65
C SER A 4 32.66 -10.41 18.97
N PRO A 5 31.37 -10.68 19.20
CA PRO A 5 30.70 -11.81 18.57
C PRO A 5 30.85 -11.73 17.03
N PRO A 6 30.97 -12.87 16.34
CA PRO A 6 31.02 -12.88 14.89
C PRO A 6 29.79 -12.17 14.33
N GLY A 7 30.01 -11.32 13.31
CA GLY A 7 28.93 -10.58 12.68
C GLY A 7 27.84 -11.52 12.15
N GLN A 8 26.60 -11.05 12.12
CA GLN A 8 25.46 -11.76 11.55
C GLN A 8 25.26 -11.33 10.09
N GLN A 9 24.93 -12.27 9.22
CA GLN A 9 24.75 -11.99 7.79
C GLN A 9 23.34 -11.48 7.50
N CYS A 10 23.23 -10.36 6.79
CA CYS A 10 21.97 -9.89 6.23
C CYS A 10 21.52 -10.81 5.09
N ILE A 11 20.28 -11.30 5.13
CA ILE A 11 19.79 -12.22 4.09
C ILE A 11 19.67 -11.54 2.72
N PHE A 12 19.42 -10.23 2.65
CA PHE A 12 19.25 -9.51 1.38
C PHE A 12 20.57 -9.09 0.71
N CYS A 13 21.46 -8.42 1.44
CA CYS A 13 22.72 -7.92 0.86
C CYS A 13 23.91 -8.85 1.09
N LEU A 14 23.74 -9.92 1.86
CA LEU A 14 24.77 -10.92 2.19
C LEU A 14 26.00 -10.38 2.93
N ASN A 15 26.01 -9.11 3.31
CA ASN A 15 27.06 -8.50 4.13
C ASN A 15 26.88 -8.86 5.62
N PHE A 16 27.99 -8.87 6.35
CA PHE A 16 28.01 -9.12 7.79
C PHE A 16 27.90 -7.82 8.59
N PHE A 17 27.07 -7.83 9.63
CA PHE A 17 26.83 -6.69 10.52
C PHE A 17 26.93 -7.14 11.98
N GLN A 18 27.31 -6.22 12.87
CA GLN A 18 27.31 -6.52 14.32
C GLN A 18 25.89 -6.70 14.85
N GLU A 19 24.96 -5.87 14.38
CA GLU A 19 23.56 -5.91 14.76
C GLU A 19 22.68 -5.87 13.50
N LEU A 20 21.65 -6.72 13.50
CA LEU A 20 20.58 -6.73 12.51
C LEU A 20 19.31 -6.16 13.16
N THR A 21 18.34 -5.83 12.32
CA THR A 21 17.12 -5.12 12.74
C THR A 21 15.92 -6.06 12.82
N ASP A 22 14.92 -5.66 13.60
CA ASP A 22 13.60 -6.28 13.65
C ASP A 22 12.84 -5.96 12.35
N GLU A 23 12.72 -6.95 11.48
CA GLU A 23 11.98 -6.88 10.21
C GLU A 23 10.66 -7.66 10.35
N HIS A 24 9.52 -7.02 10.06
CA HIS A 24 8.24 -7.72 10.06
C HIS A 24 8.08 -8.45 8.74
N ILE A 25 7.80 -9.76 8.77
CA ILE A 25 7.62 -10.54 7.55
C ILE A 25 6.45 -9.99 6.74
N ILE A 26 5.27 -9.99 7.37
CA ILE A 26 4.09 -9.26 6.89
C ILE A 26 4.10 -7.87 7.54
N PRO A 27 3.90 -6.77 6.80
CA PRO A 27 3.96 -5.43 7.39
C PRO A 27 2.99 -5.23 8.56
N ASP A 28 3.48 -4.69 9.67
CA ASP A 28 2.67 -4.29 10.84
C ASP A 28 1.49 -3.38 10.47
N ALA A 29 1.66 -2.53 9.45
CA ALA A 29 0.61 -1.64 8.95
C ALA A 29 -0.64 -2.37 8.44
N ILE A 30 -0.54 -3.67 8.12
CA ILE A 30 -1.65 -4.54 7.72
C ILE A 30 -1.93 -5.64 8.75
N GLY A 31 -1.34 -5.54 9.95
CA GLY A 31 -1.58 -6.45 11.08
C GLY A 31 -0.64 -7.65 11.15
N GLY A 32 0.50 -7.63 10.45
CA GLY A 32 1.53 -8.66 10.62
C GLY A 32 2.29 -8.50 11.94
N SER A 33 2.57 -9.63 12.61
CA SER A 33 3.24 -9.65 13.93
C SER A 33 4.50 -10.50 13.99
N LEU A 34 4.77 -11.32 12.97
CA LEU A 34 5.98 -12.13 12.90
C LEU A 34 7.18 -11.27 12.48
N VAL A 35 8.22 -11.31 13.31
CA VAL A 35 9.45 -10.55 13.14
C VAL A 35 10.65 -11.47 13.02
N ILE A 36 11.58 -11.13 12.13
CA ILE A 36 12.89 -11.77 12.00
C ILE A 36 14.01 -10.77 12.29
N ARG A 37 15.17 -11.30 12.73
CA ARG A 37 16.37 -10.51 13.05
C ARG A 37 17.52 -10.80 12.09
N ARG A 38 17.21 -10.81 10.79
CA ARG A 38 18.16 -11.20 9.74
C ARG A 38 18.40 -10.16 8.65
N VAL A 39 17.92 -8.93 8.85
CA VAL A 39 17.99 -7.86 7.85
C VAL A 39 18.74 -6.66 8.42
N CYS A 40 19.69 -6.12 7.66
CA CYS A 40 20.41 -4.91 8.08
C CYS A 40 19.53 -3.66 7.93
N LYS A 41 19.92 -2.57 8.60
CA LYS A 41 19.15 -1.32 8.61
C LYS A 41 18.83 -0.78 7.21
N ASP A 42 19.78 -0.81 6.30
CA ASP A 42 19.60 -0.25 4.95
C ASP A 42 18.63 -1.09 4.12
N CYS A 43 18.75 -2.42 4.18
CA CYS A 43 17.80 -3.32 3.53
C CYS A 43 16.40 -3.18 4.13
N ASN A 44 16.26 -3.20 5.47
CA ASN A 44 14.96 -3.03 6.15
C ASN A 44 14.31 -1.69 5.73
N SER A 45 15.07 -0.59 5.77
CA SER A 45 14.56 0.71 5.33
C SER A 45 14.15 0.72 3.85
N TYR A 46 14.86 0.01 2.98
CA TYR A 46 14.50 -0.14 1.58
C TYR A 46 13.21 -0.94 1.43
N LEU A 47 13.12 -2.12 2.05
CA LEU A 47 11.94 -2.99 1.98
C LEU A 47 10.68 -2.25 2.41
N GLY A 48 10.70 -1.61 3.57
CA GLY A 48 9.53 -0.87 4.07
C GLY A 48 9.13 0.33 3.20
N SER A 49 10.09 1.03 2.57
CA SER A 49 9.81 2.26 1.81
C SER A 49 9.62 2.06 0.30
N LYS A 50 10.05 0.92 -0.25
CA LYS A 50 10.05 0.63 -1.69
C LYS A 50 9.33 -0.66 -2.07
N VAL A 51 9.30 -1.65 -1.19
CA VAL A 51 8.70 -2.96 -1.48
C VAL A 51 7.33 -3.07 -0.81
N ASP A 52 7.30 -3.06 0.53
CA ASP A 52 6.07 -3.24 1.31
C ASP A 52 5.04 -2.14 1.05
N VAL A 53 5.50 -0.94 0.67
CA VAL A 53 4.61 0.19 0.33
C VAL A 53 3.63 -0.19 -0.78
N HIS A 54 4.02 -1.03 -1.74
CA HIS A 54 3.15 -1.45 -2.84
C HIS A 54 1.98 -2.31 -2.36
N LEU A 55 2.17 -3.05 -1.27
CA LEU A 55 1.10 -3.79 -0.60
C LEU A 55 0.32 -2.86 0.34
N VAL A 56 0.99 -2.11 1.22
CA VAL A 56 0.37 -1.28 2.27
C VAL A 56 -0.47 -0.12 1.73
N SER A 57 -0.07 0.48 0.60
CA SER A 57 -0.80 1.57 -0.07
C SER A 57 -1.62 1.09 -1.28
N ASN A 58 -1.86 -0.22 -1.40
CA ASN A 58 -2.79 -0.73 -2.39
C ASN A 58 -4.22 -0.33 -2.01
N PHE A 59 -5.04 0.06 -2.99
CA PHE A 59 -6.42 0.49 -2.75
C PHE A 59 -7.28 -0.53 -1.97
N LEU A 60 -7.20 -1.81 -2.30
CA LEU A 60 -7.95 -2.84 -1.57
C LEU A 60 -7.44 -3.01 -0.15
N VAL A 61 -6.12 -2.93 0.06
CA VAL A 61 -5.52 -2.93 1.40
C VAL A 61 -5.95 -1.70 2.18
N GLU A 62 -5.99 -0.52 1.58
CA GLU A 62 -6.46 0.71 2.24
C GLU A 62 -7.92 0.59 2.67
N ILE A 63 -8.79 -0.04 1.87
CA ILE A 63 -10.17 -0.37 2.27
C ILE A 63 -10.19 -1.26 3.50
N VAL A 64 -9.47 -2.39 3.47
CA VAL A 64 -9.46 -3.34 4.59
C VAL A 64 -8.88 -2.69 5.84
N ARG A 65 -7.79 -1.92 5.70
CA ARG A 65 -7.19 -1.16 6.80
C ARG A 65 -8.20 -0.16 7.37
N PHE A 66 -8.91 0.59 6.52
CA PHE A 66 -9.95 1.51 6.95
C PHE A 66 -11.05 0.82 7.75
N GLN A 67 -11.61 -0.27 7.21
CA GLN A 67 -12.65 -1.06 7.86
C GLN A 67 -12.22 -1.63 9.22
N LYS A 68 -10.98 -2.07 9.33
CA LYS A 68 -10.41 -2.68 10.54
C LYS A 68 -9.70 -1.67 11.47
N GLY A 69 -9.68 -0.39 11.13
CA GLY A 69 -9.01 0.63 11.95
C GLY A 69 -7.48 0.49 12.03
N LEU A 70 -6.83 -0.03 10.99
CA LEU A 70 -5.38 -0.32 10.96
C LEU A 70 -4.54 0.92 10.63
N THR A 71 -4.24 1.68 11.67
CA THR A 71 -3.38 2.86 11.61
C THR A 71 -1.91 2.50 11.34
N GLY A 72 -1.46 1.32 11.80
CA GLY A 72 -0.04 1.00 11.90
C GLY A 72 0.69 2.05 12.74
N ARG A 73 1.93 2.41 12.37
CA ARG A 73 2.71 3.47 13.04
C ARG A 73 2.14 4.89 12.87
N ARG A 74 1.27 5.13 11.88
CA ARG A 74 0.69 6.46 11.62
C ARG A 74 -0.71 6.54 12.22
N LYS A 75 -0.94 7.45 13.17
CA LYS A 75 -2.23 7.56 13.87
C LYS A 75 -3.44 7.96 12.99
N ASN A 76 -3.22 8.48 11.78
CA ASN A 76 -4.29 9.01 10.95
C ASN A 76 -4.57 8.09 9.75
N LEU A 77 -5.66 7.34 9.85
CA LEU A 77 -6.19 6.52 8.77
C LEU A 77 -7.01 7.39 7.83
N LYS A 78 -6.59 7.51 6.58
CA LYS A 78 -7.35 8.26 5.57
C LYS A 78 -8.43 7.35 4.99
N HIS A 79 -9.61 7.92 4.73
CA HIS A 79 -10.62 7.20 3.96
C HIS A 79 -10.08 6.90 2.55
N PRO A 80 -10.23 5.68 2.01
CA PRO A 80 -9.71 5.31 0.69
C PRO A 80 -10.26 6.19 -0.44
N LEU A 81 -11.50 6.67 -0.27
CA LEU A 81 -12.18 7.60 -1.19
C LEU A 81 -12.16 9.05 -0.68
N SER A 82 -11.18 9.44 0.15
CA SER A 82 -11.10 10.79 0.72
C SER A 82 -10.83 11.89 -0.31
N TYR A 83 -10.39 11.53 -1.52
CA TYR A 83 -10.08 12.49 -2.57
C TYR A 83 -10.50 11.98 -3.95
N GLY A 84 -11.26 12.79 -4.68
CA GLY A 84 -11.67 12.56 -6.06
C GLY A 84 -11.59 13.82 -6.90
N LYS A 85 -12.04 13.73 -8.14
CA LYS A 85 -12.12 14.87 -9.08
C LYS A 85 -13.54 15.06 -9.54
N LEU A 86 -13.98 16.31 -9.67
CA LEU A 86 -15.29 16.62 -10.23
C LEU A 86 -15.31 16.23 -11.73
N VAL A 87 -16.31 15.48 -12.17
CA VAL A 87 -16.41 15.03 -13.58
C VAL A 87 -16.58 16.22 -14.52
N SER A 88 -17.38 17.22 -14.12
CA SER A 88 -17.64 18.42 -14.94
C SER A 88 -16.44 19.38 -15.07
N ASP A 89 -15.49 19.33 -14.13
CA ASP A 89 -14.19 20.01 -14.25
C ASP A 89 -13.11 19.14 -13.56
N PRO A 90 -12.41 18.27 -14.31
CA PRO A 90 -11.42 17.34 -13.76
C PRO A 90 -10.22 17.98 -13.06
N ASN A 91 -10.09 19.30 -13.12
CA ASN A 91 -9.08 20.00 -12.37
C ASN A 91 -9.53 20.32 -10.95
N VAL A 92 -10.84 20.33 -10.68
CA VAL A 92 -11.38 20.59 -9.35
C VAL A 92 -11.29 19.31 -8.53
N GLY A 93 -10.43 19.35 -7.50
CA GLY A 93 -10.36 18.29 -6.49
C GLY A 93 -11.57 18.36 -5.56
N ILE A 94 -12.08 17.20 -5.19
CA ILE A 94 -13.13 17.06 -4.19
C ILE A 94 -12.56 16.25 -3.04
N LYS A 95 -12.67 16.78 -1.82
CA LYS A 95 -12.38 16.06 -0.59
C LYS A 95 -13.67 15.52 -0.02
N TRP A 96 -13.66 14.24 0.35
CA TRP A 96 -14.76 13.66 1.11
C TRP A 96 -14.37 13.63 2.58
N GLU A 97 -15.03 14.48 3.36
CA GLU A 97 -14.89 14.52 4.81
C GLU A 97 -16.02 13.71 5.43
N ILE A 98 -15.65 12.58 6.03
CA ILE A 98 -16.60 11.76 6.78
C ILE A 98 -16.73 12.38 8.17
N GLY A 99 -17.85 13.08 8.39
CA GLY A 99 -18.25 13.57 9.72
C GLY A 99 -19.00 12.51 10.52
N GLU A 100 -19.46 12.90 11.72
CA GLU A 100 -20.31 12.03 12.57
C GLU A 100 -21.68 11.76 11.94
N GLU A 101 -22.15 12.63 11.03
CA GLU A 101 -23.41 12.48 10.31
C GLU A 101 -23.19 11.89 8.90
N ALA A 102 -23.89 10.79 8.60
CA ALA A 102 -23.91 10.19 7.26
C ALA A 102 -24.84 10.98 6.33
N PRO A 103 -24.50 11.17 5.03
CA PRO A 103 -23.40 10.58 4.27
C PRO A 103 -22.11 11.43 4.20
N GLY A 104 -21.62 12.00 5.31
CA GLY A 104 -20.45 12.88 5.29
C GLY A 104 -20.64 14.11 4.39
N LYS A 105 -19.58 14.90 4.20
CA LYS A 105 -19.62 16.14 3.40
C LYS A 105 -18.58 16.10 2.29
N LEU A 106 -19.02 16.36 1.05
CA LEU A 106 -18.12 16.67 -0.05
C LEU A 106 -17.75 18.15 0.02
N ILE A 107 -16.45 18.41 0.00
CA ILE A 107 -15.88 19.76 0.09
C ILE A 107 -15.00 19.99 -1.12
N LEU A 108 -15.13 21.15 -1.75
CA LEU A 108 -14.24 21.56 -2.82
C LEU A 108 -12.82 21.74 -2.27
N ASP A 109 -11.84 21.05 -2.88
CA ASP A 109 -10.45 21.34 -2.58
C ASP A 109 -10.04 22.66 -3.23
N THR A 110 -9.20 23.41 -2.53
CA THR A 110 -8.72 24.69 -3.03
C THR A 110 -7.82 24.43 -4.24
N ASN A 111 -8.24 24.89 -5.42
CA ASN A 111 -7.48 24.78 -6.65
C ASN A 111 -7.12 26.17 -7.18
N VAL A 112 -5.89 26.34 -7.65
CA VAL A 112 -5.39 27.57 -8.26
C VAL A 112 -4.85 27.23 -9.64
N LYS A 113 -5.50 27.75 -10.68
CA LYS A 113 -5.08 27.60 -12.09
C LYS A 113 -4.41 28.88 -12.56
N TYR A 114 -3.38 28.72 -13.39
CA TYR A 114 -2.68 29.81 -14.07
C TYR A 114 -2.80 29.59 -15.58
N TYR A 115 -3.19 30.63 -16.31
CA TYR A 115 -3.29 30.57 -17.77
C TYR A 115 -3.05 31.94 -18.38
N THR A 116 -2.70 31.98 -19.66
CA THR A 116 -2.59 33.21 -20.43
C THR A 116 -3.85 33.37 -21.26
N ASP A 117 -4.49 34.53 -21.21
CA ASP A 117 -5.65 34.82 -22.04
C ASP A 117 -5.24 35.15 -23.50
N GLU A 118 -6.23 35.28 -24.39
CA GLU A 118 -6.02 35.56 -25.82
C GLU A 118 -5.27 36.88 -26.07
N ASN A 119 -5.28 37.79 -25.08
CA ASN A 119 -4.59 39.08 -25.15
C ASN A 119 -3.16 39.01 -24.58
N GLY A 120 -2.68 37.81 -24.21
CA GLY A 120 -1.35 37.62 -23.65
C GLY A 120 -1.25 37.95 -22.15
N ALA A 121 -2.34 38.28 -21.47
CA ALA A 121 -2.33 38.59 -20.05
C ALA A 121 -2.39 37.30 -19.22
N GLN A 122 -1.55 37.22 -18.18
CA GLN A 122 -1.59 36.11 -17.24
C GLN A 122 -2.77 36.25 -16.29
N ARG A 123 -3.55 35.18 -16.14
CA ARG A 123 -4.74 35.09 -15.30
C ARG A 123 -4.55 34.00 -14.25
N VAL A 124 -5.15 34.24 -13.09
CA VAL A 124 -5.24 33.27 -11.99
C VAL A 124 -6.72 32.99 -11.74
N ALA A 125 -7.12 31.72 -11.76
CA ALA A 125 -8.45 31.30 -11.34
C ALA A 125 -8.34 30.47 -10.06
N ILE A 126 -9.13 30.83 -9.05
CA ILE A 126 -9.14 30.16 -7.74
C ILE A 126 -10.53 29.54 -7.56
N SER A 127 -10.56 28.25 -7.28
CA SER A 127 -11.75 27.52 -6.85
C SER A 127 -11.56 27.14 -5.39
N LEU A 128 -12.53 27.44 -4.53
CA LEU A 128 -12.55 27.05 -3.13
C LEU A 128 -13.97 26.70 -2.70
N ASP A 129 -14.09 25.91 -1.63
CA ASP A 129 -15.38 25.68 -0.98
C ASP A 129 -15.93 26.97 -0.37
N ALA A 130 -17.24 27.18 -0.47
CA ALA A 130 -17.89 28.36 0.08
C ALA A 130 -17.64 28.52 1.59
N THR A 131 -17.46 27.42 2.32
CA THR A 131 -17.14 27.47 3.75
C THR A 131 -15.75 28.04 4.07
N LYS A 132 -14.85 28.10 3.08
CA LYS A 132 -13.48 28.62 3.21
C LYS A 132 -13.31 30.04 2.68
N GLU A 133 -14.40 30.72 2.34
CA GLU A 133 -14.33 32.10 1.84
C GLU A 133 -13.64 33.06 2.81
N VAL A 134 -13.75 32.81 4.11
CA VAL A 134 -13.05 33.58 5.15
C VAL A 134 -11.52 33.50 5.02
N GLU A 135 -10.99 32.40 4.47
CA GLU A 135 -9.55 32.18 4.25
C GLU A 135 -9.06 32.79 2.93
N LEU A 136 -9.96 33.29 2.07
CA LEU A 136 -9.63 33.83 0.74
C LEU A 136 -8.57 34.95 0.78
N PRO A 137 -8.61 35.93 1.71
CA PRO A 137 -7.58 36.97 1.79
C PRO A 137 -6.18 36.39 1.98
N GLU A 138 -6.01 35.43 2.90
CA GLU A 138 -4.72 34.78 3.16
C GLU A 138 -4.23 33.97 1.95
N ILE A 139 -5.15 33.31 1.24
CA ILE A 139 -4.83 32.58 0.00
C ILE A 139 -4.34 33.55 -1.07
N LEU A 140 -5.03 34.68 -1.25
CA LEU A 140 -4.67 35.71 -2.24
C LEU A 140 -3.31 36.33 -1.94
N GLU A 141 -3.01 36.64 -0.69
CA GLU A 141 -1.69 37.14 -0.27
C GLU A 141 -0.57 36.14 -0.62
N LYS A 142 -0.77 34.85 -0.33
CA LYS A 142 0.20 33.79 -0.68
C LYS A 142 0.41 33.68 -2.19
N ILE A 143 -0.64 33.84 -2.99
CA ILE A 143 -0.54 33.80 -4.46
C ILE A 143 0.19 35.05 -4.98
N ALA A 144 -0.17 36.24 -4.49
CA ALA A 144 0.47 37.50 -4.88
C ALA A 144 1.96 37.47 -4.56
N ALA A 145 2.36 36.99 -3.37
CA ALA A 145 3.76 36.83 -3.01
C ALA A 145 4.52 35.85 -3.92
N ARG A 146 3.85 34.80 -4.43
CA ARG A 146 4.44 33.87 -5.42
C ARG A 146 4.56 34.50 -6.80
N MET A 147 3.63 35.35 -7.21
CA MET A 147 3.66 36.06 -8.49
C MET A 147 4.72 37.15 -8.54
N LEU A 148 4.87 37.90 -7.43
CA LEU A 148 5.91 38.92 -7.32
C LEU A 148 7.31 38.32 -7.50
N LYS A 149 7.55 37.12 -6.96
CA LYS A 149 8.81 36.36 -7.17
C LYS A 149 9.06 35.99 -8.63
N LYS A 150 8.02 35.94 -9.46
CA LYS A 150 8.09 35.70 -10.91
C LYS A 150 8.12 36.99 -11.73
N GLY A 151 8.19 38.15 -11.08
CA GLY A 151 8.20 39.47 -11.74
C GLY A 151 6.82 39.91 -12.22
N LEU A 152 5.74 39.34 -11.68
CA LEU A 152 4.37 39.66 -12.05
C LEU A 152 3.67 40.34 -10.89
N GLU A 153 3.00 41.45 -11.16
CA GLU A 153 2.16 42.14 -10.17
C GLU A 153 0.74 41.58 -10.22
N MET A 154 0.19 41.32 -9.03
CA MET A 154 -1.19 40.90 -8.83
C MET A 154 -1.77 41.78 -7.75
N ASP A 155 -2.91 42.41 -8.02
CA ASP A 155 -3.69 43.14 -7.02
C ASP A 155 -4.76 42.21 -6.42
N PRO A 156 -4.62 41.76 -5.16
CA PRO A 156 -5.63 40.95 -4.48
C PRO A 156 -7.01 41.60 -4.41
N ALA A 157 -7.09 42.93 -4.36
CA ALA A 157 -8.34 43.67 -4.21
C ALA A 157 -9.20 43.66 -5.49
N SER A 158 -8.60 43.33 -6.63
CA SER A 158 -9.26 43.23 -7.93
C SER A 158 -10.08 41.94 -8.12
N VAL A 159 -9.98 40.98 -7.20
CA VAL A 159 -10.63 39.68 -7.31
C VAL A 159 -12.11 39.76 -6.91
N THR A 160 -13.00 39.37 -7.83
CA THR A 160 -14.44 39.26 -7.57
C THR A 160 -14.83 37.78 -7.43
N PRO A 161 -15.33 37.33 -6.26
CA PRO A 161 -15.81 35.97 -6.09
C PRO A 161 -17.04 35.68 -6.96
N ILE A 162 -17.10 34.47 -7.53
CA ILE A 162 -18.29 33.97 -8.22
C ILE A 162 -18.76 32.73 -7.47
N HIS A 163 -19.96 32.79 -6.90
CA HIS A 163 -20.57 31.64 -6.23
C HIS A 163 -21.28 30.75 -7.24
N ARG A 164 -20.99 29.45 -7.19
CA ARG A 164 -21.66 28.42 -8.00
C ARG A 164 -22.07 27.28 -7.08
N SER A 165 -23.23 26.69 -7.37
CA SER A 165 -23.69 25.46 -6.74
C SER A 165 -23.97 24.44 -7.83
N THR A 166 -23.66 23.18 -7.56
CA THR A 166 -23.97 22.06 -8.44
C THR A 166 -24.80 21.07 -7.65
N GLU A 167 -26.02 20.82 -8.11
CA GLU A 167 -26.84 19.75 -7.55
C GLU A 167 -26.30 18.39 -8.03
N ASN A 168 -26.20 17.42 -7.11
CA ASN A 168 -25.74 16.05 -7.38
C ASN A 168 -24.43 15.98 -8.19
N PRO A 169 -23.31 16.50 -7.65
CA PRO A 169 -22.04 16.48 -8.37
C PRO A 169 -21.54 15.05 -8.58
N GLU A 170 -21.18 14.72 -9.83
CA GLU A 170 -20.49 13.48 -10.13
C GLU A 170 -19.00 13.61 -9.82
N VAL A 171 -18.48 12.67 -9.02
CA VAL A 171 -17.07 12.64 -8.61
C VAL A 171 -16.43 11.35 -9.12
N SER A 172 -15.31 11.50 -9.81
CA SER A 172 -14.48 10.39 -10.28
C SER A 172 -13.34 10.12 -9.31
N PHE A 173 -13.17 8.85 -8.96
CA PHE A 173 -12.05 8.34 -8.16
C PHE A 173 -11.19 7.46 -9.08
N THR A 174 -9.89 7.71 -9.11
CA THR A 174 -8.95 6.94 -9.93
C THR A 174 -7.90 6.32 -9.04
N HIS A 175 -7.82 4.99 -9.06
CA HIS A 175 -6.81 4.22 -8.34
C HIS A 175 -6.01 3.36 -9.32
N THR A 176 -4.70 3.32 -9.12
CA THR A 176 -3.78 2.48 -9.90
C THR A 176 -3.32 1.32 -9.04
N ILE A 177 -3.42 0.10 -9.56
CA ILE A 177 -2.95 -1.11 -8.89
C ILE A 177 -1.63 -1.54 -9.56
N ASN A 178 -0.53 -1.48 -8.82
CA ASN A 178 0.77 -2.00 -9.27
C ASN A 178 0.89 -3.48 -8.90
N LEU A 179 0.44 -4.37 -9.79
CA LEU A 179 0.50 -5.82 -9.54
C LEU A 179 1.93 -6.33 -9.32
N ILE A 180 2.90 -5.88 -10.14
CA ILE A 180 4.30 -6.29 -10.00
C ILE A 180 4.87 -5.86 -8.64
N GLY A 181 4.52 -4.68 -8.16
CA GLY A 181 4.95 -4.22 -6.83
C GLY A 181 4.34 -5.05 -5.69
N ILE A 182 3.10 -5.52 -5.86
CA ILE A 182 2.48 -6.45 -4.90
C ILE A 182 3.19 -7.80 -4.96
N ASP A 183 3.49 -8.31 -6.16
CA ASP A 183 4.25 -9.55 -6.34
C ASP A 183 5.63 -9.46 -5.66
N GLN A 184 6.34 -8.32 -5.77
CA GLN A 184 7.58 -8.08 -5.05
C GLN A 184 7.41 -8.18 -3.53
N ALA A 185 6.37 -7.55 -2.97
CA ALA A 185 6.11 -7.58 -1.53
C ALA A 185 5.73 -8.97 -1.02
N VAL A 186 4.99 -9.75 -1.81
CA VAL A 186 4.64 -11.12 -1.43
C VAL A 186 5.83 -12.07 -1.59
N LEU A 187 6.63 -11.90 -2.63
CA LEU A 187 7.86 -12.67 -2.81
C LEU A 187 8.92 -12.34 -1.74
N LYS A 188 8.92 -11.13 -1.20
CA LYS A 188 9.68 -10.76 0.00
C LYS A 188 9.27 -11.62 1.21
N ILE A 189 7.97 -11.77 1.47
CA ILE A 189 7.45 -12.65 2.54
C ILE A 189 7.92 -14.09 2.33
N VAL A 190 7.76 -14.62 1.11
CA VAL A 190 8.20 -15.98 0.74
C VAL A 190 9.69 -16.15 0.97
N TYR A 191 10.50 -15.18 0.53
CA TYR A 191 11.96 -15.23 0.65
C TYR A 191 12.44 -15.25 2.10
N GLU A 192 11.82 -14.43 2.95
CA GLU A 192 12.14 -14.35 4.38
C GLU A 192 11.82 -15.66 5.09
N ILE A 193 10.63 -16.21 4.89
CA ILE A 193 10.24 -17.51 5.46
C ILE A 193 11.16 -18.63 4.96
N ALA A 194 11.44 -18.69 3.65
CA ALA A 194 12.34 -19.69 3.10
C ALA A 194 13.76 -19.58 3.69
N SER A 195 14.26 -18.35 3.90
CA SER A 195 15.58 -18.12 4.47
C SER A 195 15.67 -18.49 5.95
N GLU A 196 14.59 -18.32 6.72
CA GLU A 196 14.49 -18.79 8.11
C GLU A 196 14.42 -20.31 8.18
N GLU A 197 13.59 -20.96 7.36
CA GLU A 197 13.33 -22.40 7.45
C GLU A 197 14.43 -23.26 6.81
N LEU A 198 15.08 -22.78 5.74
CA LEU A 198 16.10 -23.55 4.99
C LEU A 198 17.54 -23.06 5.24
N GLY A 199 17.72 -21.91 5.89
CA GLY A 199 19.03 -21.44 6.30
C GLY A 199 19.99 -21.06 5.16
N SER A 200 21.29 -21.21 5.42
CA SER A 200 22.37 -20.70 4.57
C SER A 200 22.41 -21.31 3.17
N ASP A 201 22.07 -22.60 3.03
CA ASP A 201 22.16 -23.31 1.76
C ASP A 201 21.16 -22.72 0.75
N TYR A 202 19.93 -22.45 1.21
CA TYR A 202 18.95 -21.74 0.39
C TYR A 202 19.40 -20.32 0.07
N ILE A 203 19.91 -19.55 1.04
CA ILE A 203 20.36 -18.16 0.83
C ILE A 203 21.43 -18.07 -0.28
N GLN A 204 22.28 -19.09 -0.40
CA GLN A 204 23.33 -19.14 -1.44
C GLN A 204 22.87 -19.75 -2.78
N SER A 205 21.65 -20.31 -2.85
CA SER A 205 21.10 -20.90 -4.07
C SER A 205 20.88 -19.89 -5.19
N GLU A 206 20.87 -20.36 -6.43
CA GLU A 206 20.58 -19.52 -7.60
C GLU A 206 19.15 -18.98 -7.58
N SER A 207 18.17 -19.78 -7.15
CA SER A 207 16.77 -19.35 -7.03
C SER A 207 16.64 -18.21 -6.02
N SER A 208 17.33 -18.31 -4.88
CA SER A 208 17.39 -17.23 -3.88
C SER A 208 18.07 -15.96 -4.42
N LYS A 209 19.16 -16.09 -5.18
CA LYS A 209 19.82 -14.93 -5.82
C LYS A 209 18.89 -14.20 -6.79
N ARG A 210 18.16 -14.94 -7.64
CA ARG A 210 17.17 -14.37 -8.57
C ARG A 210 16.08 -13.63 -7.79
N LEU A 211 15.54 -14.24 -6.75
CA LEU A 211 14.47 -13.68 -5.93
C LEU A 211 14.90 -12.38 -5.25
N ARG A 212 16.07 -12.36 -4.61
CA ARG A 212 16.63 -11.13 -4.02
C ARG A 212 16.84 -10.02 -5.04
N LYS A 213 17.38 -10.35 -6.22
CA LYS A 213 17.60 -9.36 -7.30
C LYS A 213 16.28 -8.71 -7.70
N PHE A 214 15.21 -9.49 -7.83
CA PHE A 214 13.87 -8.97 -8.16
C PHE A 214 13.27 -8.13 -7.04
N ILE A 215 13.31 -8.61 -5.79
CA ILE A 215 12.77 -7.88 -4.63
C ILE A 215 13.49 -6.53 -4.45
N MET A 216 14.81 -6.51 -4.65
CA MET A 216 15.64 -5.32 -4.47
C MET A 216 15.71 -4.41 -5.72
N ASN A 217 14.91 -4.70 -6.77
CA ASN A 217 14.85 -3.88 -7.99
C ASN A 217 13.74 -2.82 -7.88
N PRO A 218 14.07 -1.51 -7.80
CA PRO A 218 13.06 -0.45 -7.67
C PRO A 218 12.23 -0.22 -8.94
N SER A 219 12.66 -0.80 -10.06
CA SER A 219 12.02 -0.68 -11.38
C SER A 219 11.62 -2.05 -11.93
N ALA A 220 11.34 -3.00 -11.04
CA ALA A 220 10.93 -4.34 -11.43
C ALA A 220 9.70 -4.29 -12.32
N ASN A 221 9.73 -5.14 -13.33
CA ASN A 221 8.68 -5.23 -14.34
C ASN A 221 8.39 -6.71 -14.66
N LEU A 222 7.50 -6.92 -15.63
CA LEU A 222 7.07 -8.26 -16.03
C LEU A 222 8.22 -9.13 -16.58
N SER A 223 9.20 -8.55 -17.29
CA SER A 223 10.36 -9.33 -17.75
C SER A 223 11.25 -9.77 -16.60
N ASP A 224 11.47 -8.92 -15.58
CA ASP A 224 12.21 -9.32 -14.39
C ASP A 224 11.50 -10.45 -13.64
N LEU A 225 10.17 -10.41 -13.57
CA LEU A 225 9.36 -11.47 -12.96
C LEU A 225 9.48 -12.79 -13.73
N ALA A 226 9.44 -12.73 -15.07
CA ALA A 226 9.61 -13.90 -15.92
C ALA A 226 11.02 -14.52 -15.80
N GLU A 227 12.06 -13.69 -15.60
CA GLU A 227 13.44 -14.13 -15.39
C GLU A 227 13.63 -14.94 -14.09
N LEU A 228 12.73 -14.79 -13.11
CA LEU A 228 12.81 -15.58 -11.88
C LEU A 228 12.64 -17.08 -12.12
N LYS A 229 11.92 -17.45 -13.19
CA LYS A 229 11.51 -18.83 -13.50
C LYS A 229 10.79 -19.48 -12.30
N LEU A 230 9.99 -18.70 -11.58
CA LEU A 230 9.23 -19.20 -10.43
C LEU A 230 8.33 -20.35 -10.87
N ARG A 231 8.39 -21.45 -10.12
CA ARG A 231 7.38 -22.51 -10.19
C ARG A 231 6.35 -22.25 -9.11
N GLY A 232 5.09 -22.27 -9.49
CA GLY A 232 3.98 -21.90 -8.61
C GLY A 232 2.96 -21.04 -9.31
N GLN A 233 2.08 -20.44 -8.51
CA GLN A 233 1.05 -19.53 -9.00
C GLN A 233 0.90 -18.38 -8.02
N MET A 234 0.66 -17.19 -8.55
CA MET A 234 0.35 -15.97 -7.80
C MET A 234 -0.88 -15.37 -8.44
N ASP A 235 -1.86 -14.97 -7.64
CA ASP A 235 -3.14 -14.51 -8.19
C ASP A 235 -3.83 -13.50 -7.30
N PHE A 236 -4.54 -12.61 -7.97
CA PHE A 236 -5.36 -11.56 -7.39
C PHE A 236 -6.83 -11.96 -7.49
N LEU A 237 -7.57 -11.80 -6.39
CA LEU A 237 -9.03 -11.84 -6.30
C LEU A 237 -9.78 -13.14 -6.65
N SER A 238 -9.19 -14.27 -7.06
CA SER A 238 -10.07 -15.36 -7.55
C SER A 238 -9.66 -16.83 -7.48
N LYS A 239 -8.40 -17.25 -7.24
CA LYS A 239 -8.06 -18.69 -7.34
C LYS A 239 -7.43 -19.36 -6.11
N PHE A 240 -7.10 -18.59 -5.08
CA PHE A 240 -6.39 -19.11 -3.91
C PHE A 240 -7.22 -19.22 -2.64
N ARG A 241 -8.51 -18.87 -2.67
CA ARG A 241 -9.42 -19.11 -1.55
C ARG A 241 -9.42 -20.61 -1.21
N ASP A 242 -9.68 -21.43 -2.21
CA ASP A 242 -10.03 -22.84 -2.01
C ASP A 242 -8.93 -23.73 -1.41
N ILE A 243 -7.63 -23.38 -1.46
CA ILE A 243 -6.56 -24.29 -0.97
C ILE A 243 -6.64 -24.46 0.55
N PHE A 244 -6.90 -23.37 1.28
CA PHE A 244 -6.94 -23.34 2.74
C PHE A 244 -8.12 -22.51 3.27
N ASP A 245 -9.28 -22.62 2.61
CA ASP A 245 -10.51 -21.88 2.96
C ASP A 245 -11.06 -22.21 4.35
N PHE A 246 -10.62 -23.32 4.95
CA PHE A 246 -10.98 -23.67 6.33
C PHE A 246 -10.26 -22.79 7.38
N VAL A 247 -9.15 -22.13 7.00
CA VAL A 247 -8.43 -21.18 7.86
C VAL A 247 -9.05 -19.80 7.68
N LYS A 248 -9.61 -19.24 8.76
CA LYS A 248 -10.38 -17.98 8.73
C LYS A 248 -9.54 -16.72 9.01
N SER A 249 -8.23 -16.86 9.15
CA SER A 249 -7.36 -15.73 9.48
C SER A 249 -7.16 -14.76 8.33
N ASP A 250 -6.98 -13.49 8.68
CA ASP A 250 -6.74 -12.43 7.70
C ASP A 250 -5.46 -12.68 6.90
N HIS A 251 -4.40 -13.18 7.54
CA HIS A 251 -3.21 -13.63 6.82
C HIS A 251 -2.88 -15.09 7.13
N LEU A 252 -2.36 -15.78 6.13
CA LEU A 252 -1.92 -17.17 6.27
C LEU A 252 -0.57 -17.35 5.58
N ILE A 253 0.37 -17.95 6.29
CA ILE A 253 1.59 -18.51 5.71
C ILE A 253 1.57 -20.01 5.96
N ALA A 254 1.64 -20.83 4.91
CA ALA A 254 1.77 -22.28 5.05
C ALA A 254 3.11 -22.73 4.44
N ILE A 255 3.90 -23.44 5.24
CA ILE A 255 5.15 -24.06 4.83
C ILE A 255 4.84 -25.53 4.54
N ILE A 256 5.03 -25.95 3.30
CA ILE A 256 4.60 -27.26 2.80
C ILE A 256 5.84 -28.13 2.57
N GLY A 257 5.84 -29.33 3.15
CA GLY A 257 6.95 -30.28 3.11
C GLY A 257 8.01 -30.05 4.19
N GLN A 258 8.72 -31.12 4.56
CA GLN A 258 9.93 -31.05 5.38
C GLN A 258 11.10 -31.80 4.69
N PRO A 259 12.21 -31.12 4.33
CA PRO A 259 12.41 -29.67 4.40
C PRO A 259 11.42 -28.90 3.49
N ALA A 260 11.22 -27.61 3.74
CA ALA A 260 10.25 -26.78 3.02
C ALA A 260 10.43 -26.90 1.49
N LYS A 261 9.36 -27.33 0.80
CA LYS A 261 9.31 -27.47 -0.66
C LYS A 261 8.53 -26.37 -1.32
N ALA A 262 7.48 -25.90 -0.66
CA ALA A 262 6.69 -24.77 -1.12
C ALA A 262 6.25 -23.89 0.05
N ILE A 263 6.01 -22.62 -0.24
CA ILE A 263 5.44 -21.66 0.68
C ILE A 263 4.19 -21.09 0.04
N TYR A 264 3.09 -21.18 0.78
CA TYR A 264 1.85 -20.49 0.48
C TYR A 264 1.74 -19.24 1.34
N VAL A 265 1.34 -18.13 0.73
CA VAL A 265 1.05 -16.86 1.40
C VAL A 265 -0.33 -16.39 0.95
N ARG A 266 -1.17 -16.05 1.91
CA ARG A 266 -2.45 -15.35 1.69
C ARG A 266 -2.43 -14.05 2.47
N ILE A 267 -2.74 -12.95 1.79
CA ILE A 267 -2.88 -11.62 2.37
C ILE A 267 -4.32 -11.18 2.21
N PHE A 268 -5.07 -11.16 3.32
CA PHE A 268 -6.53 -11.02 3.33
C PHE A 268 -7.20 -11.99 2.35
N ASP A 269 -8.39 -11.65 1.84
CA ASP A 269 -9.13 -12.51 0.91
C ASP A 269 -8.89 -12.18 -0.58
N PHE A 270 -7.93 -11.30 -0.88
CA PHE A 270 -7.74 -10.78 -2.24
C PHE A 270 -6.40 -11.12 -2.88
N TYR A 271 -5.41 -11.63 -2.15
CA TYR A 271 -4.12 -12.02 -2.75
C TYR A 271 -3.62 -13.34 -2.19
N GLY A 272 -3.21 -14.24 -3.08
CA GLY A 272 -2.58 -15.51 -2.73
C GLY A 272 -1.38 -15.84 -3.62
N ALA A 273 -0.38 -16.50 -3.05
CA ALA A 273 0.80 -16.99 -3.74
C ALA A 273 1.16 -18.38 -3.21
N LEU A 274 1.33 -19.35 -4.11
CA LEU A 274 1.99 -20.62 -3.84
C LEU A 274 3.31 -20.65 -4.62
N VAL A 275 4.44 -20.69 -3.94
CA VAL A 275 5.77 -20.64 -4.56
C VAL A 275 6.57 -21.87 -4.15
N LEU A 276 7.11 -22.57 -5.15
CA LEU A 276 8.05 -23.66 -4.93
C LEU A 276 9.45 -23.08 -4.72
N ILE A 277 10.13 -23.53 -3.67
CA ILE A 277 11.34 -22.87 -3.15
C ILE A 277 12.62 -23.33 -3.85
N ASP A 278 12.58 -24.49 -4.50
CA ASP A 278 13.68 -25.04 -5.30
C ASP A 278 13.19 -25.42 -6.70
N ASP A 279 14.07 -25.34 -7.69
CA ASP A 279 13.77 -25.60 -9.10
C ASP A 279 13.35 -27.08 -9.31
N ASP A 280 13.88 -27.98 -8.46
CA ASP A 280 13.61 -29.42 -8.43
C ASP A 280 12.50 -29.84 -7.44
N ALA A 281 11.86 -28.88 -6.76
CA ALA A 281 10.77 -29.21 -5.83
C ALA A 281 9.54 -29.74 -6.58
N ASP A 282 8.95 -30.82 -6.06
CA ASP A 282 7.66 -31.36 -6.50
C ASP A 282 6.75 -31.57 -5.28
N ILE A 283 5.46 -31.32 -5.44
CA ILE A 283 4.46 -31.41 -4.37
C ILE A 283 3.59 -32.65 -4.61
N GLY A 284 4.03 -33.79 -4.10
CA GLY A 284 3.20 -35.00 -3.97
C GLY A 284 2.22 -34.92 -2.78
N SER A 285 1.18 -35.77 -2.78
CA SER A 285 0.15 -35.81 -1.73
C SER A 285 0.69 -36.07 -0.32
N GLU A 286 1.75 -36.87 -0.21
CA GLU A 286 2.41 -37.19 1.07
C GLU A 286 3.06 -35.96 1.74
N HIS A 287 3.41 -34.92 0.95
CA HIS A 287 4.06 -33.72 1.48
C HIS A 287 3.10 -32.74 2.13
N ILE A 288 1.80 -32.83 1.82
CA ILE A 288 0.73 -32.02 2.44
C ILE A 288 0.50 -32.44 3.90
N GLU A 289 0.75 -33.70 4.25
CA GLU A 289 0.60 -34.19 5.63
C GLU A 289 1.64 -33.60 6.61
N SER A 290 2.74 -33.04 6.09
CA SER A 290 3.82 -32.41 6.88
C SER A 290 3.76 -30.88 6.96
N THR A 291 2.63 -30.27 6.59
CA THR A 291 2.46 -28.82 6.48
C THR A 291 2.41 -28.12 7.84
N LYS A 292 3.19 -27.04 7.96
CA LYS A 292 3.17 -26.11 9.11
C LYS A 292 2.41 -24.85 8.71
N PHE A 293 1.44 -24.46 9.52
CA PHE A 293 0.67 -23.23 9.32
C PHE A 293 1.09 -22.16 10.31
N VAL A 294 1.15 -20.91 9.83
CA VAL A 294 1.31 -19.72 10.65
C VAL A 294 0.17 -18.78 10.30
N GLU A 295 -0.71 -18.57 11.27
CA GLU A 295 -1.95 -17.81 11.15
C GLU A 295 -1.81 -16.47 11.85
N PHE A 296 -2.31 -15.42 11.20
CA PHE A 296 -2.35 -14.07 11.79
C PHE A 296 -3.73 -13.48 11.61
N ASP A 297 -4.46 -13.38 12.72
CA ASP A 297 -5.67 -12.57 12.78
C ASP A 297 -5.30 -11.11 12.97
N VAL A 298 -5.91 -10.22 12.20
CA VAL A 298 -5.80 -8.79 12.50
C VAL A 298 -6.57 -8.52 13.78
N VAL A 299 -5.84 -8.20 14.84
CA VAL A 299 -6.43 -7.78 16.11
C VAL A 299 -6.90 -6.33 15.98
N VAL A 300 -8.21 -6.15 15.89
CA VAL A 300 -8.84 -4.82 15.88
C VAL A 300 -8.94 -4.31 17.32
N PRO A 301 -8.39 -3.13 17.65
CA PRO A 301 -8.68 -2.50 18.94
C PRO A 301 -10.19 -2.34 19.08
N SER A 302 -10.74 -2.69 20.24
CA SER A 302 -12.17 -2.78 20.56
C SER A 302 -13.01 -1.50 20.36
N HIS A 303 -12.42 -0.42 19.85
CA HIS A 303 -13.04 0.87 19.58
C HIS A 303 -13.14 1.25 18.09
N SER A 304 -12.75 0.38 17.15
CA SER A 304 -12.54 0.77 15.74
C SER A 304 -13.44 0.09 14.69
N ILE A 305 -14.55 -0.55 15.08
CA ILE A 305 -15.42 -1.23 14.10
C ILE A 305 -16.39 -0.21 13.48
N LEU A 306 -15.99 0.40 12.36
CA LEU A 306 -16.93 1.10 11.48
C LEU A 306 -17.62 0.07 10.58
N ASN A 307 -18.89 -0.21 10.89
CA ASN A 307 -19.66 -1.22 10.19
C ASN A 307 -20.15 -0.69 8.83
N MET A 308 -19.45 -1.05 7.75
CA MET A 308 -19.72 -0.55 6.40
C MET A 308 -21.08 -1.00 5.84
N SER A 309 -21.67 -2.05 6.40
CA SER A 309 -23.03 -2.50 6.06
C SER A 309 -24.09 -1.44 6.38
N GLN A 310 -23.92 -0.67 7.46
CA GLN A 310 -24.84 0.41 7.82
C GLN A 310 -24.68 1.66 6.94
N VAL A 311 -23.54 1.81 6.27
CA VAL A 311 -23.26 2.93 5.34
C VAL A 311 -23.82 2.61 3.95
N LEU A 312 -23.71 1.37 3.48
CA LEU A 312 -24.20 1.00 2.14
C LEU A 312 -25.71 0.67 2.12
N SER A 313 -26.27 0.09 3.18
CA SER A 313 -27.70 -0.32 3.20
C SER A 313 -28.68 0.84 3.45
N LYS A 314 -28.22 2.04 3.81
CA LYS A 314 -29.05 3.24 3.92
C LYS A 314 -29.12 4.06 2.62
N HIS A 315 -28.40 3.66 1.57
CA HIS A 315 -28.15 4.49 0.40
C HIS A 315 -28.38 3.81 -0.95
N LEU A 316 -29.16 2.72 -0.97
CA LEU A 316 -29.84 2.28 -2.19
C LEU A 316 -31.31 2.71 -2.08
N PRO A 317 -31.85 3.51 -3.02
CA PRO A 317 -33.30 3.65 -3.11
C PRO A 317 -33.88 2.26 -3.35
N GLU A 318 -34.86 1.86 -2.54
CA GLU A 318 -35.67 0.69 -2.80
C GLU A 318 -36.25 0.82 -4.23
N SER A 319 -35.84 -0.08 -5.11
CA SER A 319 -36.47 -0.33 -6.41
C SER A 319 -37.49 -1.46 -6.27
#